data_AF-A0A9C7PWV0-F1
#
_entry.id   AF-A0A9C7PWV0-F1
#
_cell.length_a   1.000
_cell.length_b   1.000
_cell.length_c   1.000
_cell.angle_alpha   90.00
_cell.angle_beta   90.00
_cell.angle_gamma   90.00
#
_symmetry.space_group_name_H-M   'P 1'
#
loop_
_entity.id
_entity.type
_entity.pdbx_description
1 polymer ?
#
loop_
_entity_poly.entity_id
_entity_poly.type
_entity_poly.pdbx_seq_one_letter_code
_entity_poly.pdbx_strand_id
1 'polypeptide(L)'
;MRDSGSLSFAAHGTFFNRNGYLKPVQTLFHSYFVRNVYRRSWSCVRGAFNYSVVSAVNNGTTIPPEVDLFSEQVRPDEYTVLGLACCFQRDSNGKLQELIVIEPVPTSTLETILQGVPTSYKRLVATAYGRALNIASLPPSFVRDERVSFCENYSERLQAATRTYRARLDAKKFQLGEVYTKTNFSTSPKRVLNEKFEPSFEDNVKQDISIDVYGRKKDEAEMKKEIDELYNA
;
A
#
# COMPACT_ATOMS: atom_id res chain seq x y z
N MET A 1 10.30 -54.60 -10.06
CA MET A 1 8.89 -55.01 -10.29
C MET A 1 8.03 -54.46 -9.17
N ARG A 2 7.34 -53.36 -9.42
CA ARG A 2 6.00 -52.98 -8.90
C ARG A 2 5.64 -51.63 -9.52
N ASP A 3 4.46 -51.61 -10.11
CA ASP A 3 4.08 -50.73 -11.21
C ASP A 3 3.67 -49.32 -10.78
N SER A 4 4.01 -48.37 -11.65
CA SER A 4 3.51 -47.01 -11.70
C SER A 4 2.12 -46.98 -12.36
N GLY A 5 1.08 -46.64 -11.59
CA GLY A 5 -0.27 -46.43 -12.12
C GLY A 5 -0.56 -44.96 -12.39
N SER A 6 -0.41 -44.52 -13.64
CA SER A 6 -0.92 -43.23 -14.12
C SER A 6 -2.38 -43.40 -14.59
N LEU A 7 -3.32 -42.71 -13.95
CA LEU A 7 -4.71 -42.63 -14.42
C LEU A 7 -4.82 -41.49 -15.44
N SER A 8 -4.80 -41.85 -16.72
CA SER A 8 -5.08 -40.98 -17.85
C SER A 8 -6.57 -41.07 -18.22
N PHE A 9 -7.30 -39.96 -18.13
CA PHE A 9 -8.60 -39.81 -18.79
C PHE A 9 -8.40 -39.22 -20.19
N ALA A 10 -8.64 -40.02 -21.22
CA ALA A 10 -8.70 -39.56 -22.60
C ALA A 10 -10.15 -39.18 -22.93
N ALA A 11 -10.41 -37.89 -23.19
CA ALA A 11 -11.64 -37.45 -23.85
C ALA A 11 -11.34 -37.30 -25.34
N HIS A 12 -11.94 -38.16 -26.17
CA HIS A 12 -11.92 -38.01 -27.62
C HIS A 12 -12.88 -36.90 -28.04
N GLY A 13 -12.32 -35.80 -28.55
CA GLY A 13 -13.07 -34.79 -29.29
C GLY A 13 -12.40 -34.59 -30.65
N THR A 14 -13.11 -34.90 -31.73
CA THR A 14 -12.70 -34.56 -33.10
C THR A 14 -13.02 -33.10 -33.37
N PHE A 15 -12.00 -32.28 -33.59
CA PHE A 15 -12.15 -30.93 -34.13
C PHE A 15 -11.68 -30.92 -35.58
N PHE A 16 -12.60 -30.67 -36.51
CA PHE A 16 -12.27 -30.41 -37.91
C PHE A 16 -11.66 -29.02 -38.02
N ASN A 17 -10.49 -28.91 -38.66
CA ASN A 17 -10.02 -27.65 -39.22
C ASN A 17 -9.70 -27.83 -40.72
N ARG A 18 -10.13 -26.86 -41.52
CA ARG A 18 -9.87 -26.76 -42.96
C ARG A 18 -8.40 -26.39 -43.16
N ASN A 19 -7.59 -27.37 -43.54
CA ASN A 19 -6.27 -27.32 -44.19
C ASN A 19 -5.39 -28.39 -43.55
N GLY A 20 -5.47 -29.60 -44.09
CA GLY A 20 -4.78 -30.76 -43.56
C GLY A 20 -3.28 -30.65 -43.68
N TYR A 21 -2.57 -30.55 -42.56
CA TYR A 21 -1.25 -31.13 -42.30
C TYR A 21 -1.05 -31.22 -40.77
N LEU A 22 -0.72 -32.40 -40.24
CA LEU A 22 -0.56 -32.69 -38.81
C LEU A 22 0.90 -32.52 -38.36
N LYS A 23 1.14 -31.78 -37.26
CA LYS A 23 2.30 -31.96 -36.38
C LYS A 23 1.83 -31.94 -34.92
N PRO A 24 2.25 -32.88 -34.06
CA PRO A 24 1.96 -32.82 -32.64
C PRO A 24 2.84 -31.76 -31.96
N VAL A 25 2.23 -30.76 -31.32
CA VAL A 25 2.90 -29.87 -30.37
C VAL A 25 2.27 -30.11 -29.01
N GLN A 26 3.07 -30.59 -28.05
CA GLN A 26 2.68 -30.63 -26.64
C GLN A 26 2.79 -29.21 -26.07
N THR A 27 1.65 -28.55 -25.86
CA THR A 27 1.56 -27.33 -25.05
C THR A 27 0.92 -27.64 -23.71
N LEU A 28 1.70 -27.53 -22.63
CA LEU A 28 1.21 -27.48 -21.26
C LEU A 28 0.75 -26.05 -20.96
N PHE A 29 -0.56 -25.83 -20.90
CA PHE A 29 -1.14 -24.60 -20.33
C PHE A 29 -1.48 -24.85 -18.87
N HIS A 30 -0.84 -24.12 -17.95
CA HIS A 30 -1.30 -23.99 -16.57
C HIS A 30 -2.25 -22.79 -16.51
N SER A 31 -3.54 -23.10 -16.38
CA SER A 31 -4.65 -22.16 -16.33
C SER A 31 -4.94 -21.73 -14.90
N TYR A 32 -4.80 -20.44 -14.57
CA TYR A 32 -5.66 -19.78 -13.58
C TYR A 32 -5.79 -18.29 -13.92
N PHE A 33 -6.78 -17.97 -14.75
CA PHE A 33 -7.33 -16.63 -14.91
C PHE A 33 -8.84 -16.78 -15.07
N VAL A 34 -9.61 -16.36 -14.06
CA VAL A 34 -11.03 -16.05 -14.24
C VAL A 34 -11.23 -14.61 -13.76
N ARG A 35 -11.65 -13.78 -14.72
CA ARG A 35 -12.11 -12.41 -14.55
C ARG A 35 -13.36 -12.37 -13.69
N ASN A 36 -13.59 -11.26 -12.99
CA ASN A 36 -14.85 -10.55 -13.17
C ASN A 36 -14.70 -9.05 -12.91
N VAL A 37 -15.08 -8.26 -13.91
CA VAL A 37 -15.23 -6.80 -13.82
C VAL A 37 -16.57 -6.46 -14.51
N TYR A 38 -17.28 -5.50 -13.89
CA TYR A 38 -18.36 -4.63 -14.39
C TYR A 38 -19.84 -4.89 -14.01
N ARG A 39 -20.24 -4.14 -12.95
CA ARG A 39 -21.40 -3.22 -12.76
C ARG A 39 -22.84 -3.56 -13.21
N ARG A 40 -23.73 -3.13 -12.28
CA ARG A 40 -25.08 -2.52 -12.37
C ARG A 40 -26.31 -3.40 -12.11
N SER A 41 -26.89 -3.18 -10.92
CA SER A 41 -28.29 -2.80 -10.62
C SER A 41 -29.43 -3.58 -11.31
N TRP A 42 -30.15 -4.41 -10.54
CA TRP A 42 -31.58 -4.24 -10.22
C TRP A 42 -32.10 -5.37 -9.29
N SER A 43 -32.96 -4.97 -8.35
CA SER A 43 -34.04 -5.71 -7.70
C SER A 43 -33.79 -7.10 -7.05
N CYS A 44 -33.82 -7.06 -5.72
CA CYS A 44 -34.45 -7.99 -4.78
C CYS A 44 -34.92 -9.36 -5.33
N VAL A 45 -34.19 -10.42 -4.97
CA VAL A 45 -34.76 -11.76 -4.74
C VAL A 45 -34.16 -12.27 -3.44
N ARG A 46 -34.99 -12.34 -2.39
CA ARG A 46 -34.67 -13.02 -1.13
C ARG A 46 -34.63 -14.54 -1.39
N GLY A 47 -33.46 -15.06 -1.74
CA GLY A 47 -33.17 -16.49 -1.70
C GLY A 47 -32.27 -16.77 -0.49
N ALA A 48 -32.79 -17.45 0.52
CA ALA A 48 -31.99 -17.94 1.63
C ALA A 48 -31.00 -19.00 1.11
N PHE A 49 -29.76 -18.60 0.88
CA PHE A 49 -28.67 -19.53 0.58
C PHE A 49 -28.21 -20.17 1.89
N ASN A 50 -28.78 -21.34 2.20
CA ASN A 50 -28.25 -22.22 3.23
C ASN A 50 -26.90 -22.74 2.74
N TYR A 51 -25.81 -22.32 3.37
CA TYR A 51 -24.53 -23.00 3.22
C TYR A 51 -24.59 -24.32 4.02
N SER A 52 -24.57 -25.45 3.31
CA SER A 52 -24.26 -26.73 3.93
C SER A 52 -22.76 -26.76 4.24
N VAL A 53 -22.41 -26.73 5.53
CA VAL A 53 -21.06 -27.02 5.99
C VAL A 53 -20.82 -28.51 5.76
N VAL A 54 -20.15 -28.84 4.66
CA VAL A 54 -19.63 -30.20 4.45
C VAL A 54 -18.41 -30.33 5.36
N SER A 55 -18.59 -30.97 6.52
CA SER A 55 -17.49 -31.38 7.38
C SER A 55 -16.71 -32.48 6.65
N ALA A 56 -15.58 -32.12 6.06
CA ALA A 56 -14.66 -33.08 5.47
C ALA A 56 -13.94 -33.83 6.59
N VAL A 57 -14.12 -35.15 6.61
CA VAL A 57 -13.41 -36.08 7.49
C VAL A 57 -11.92 -36.08 7.12
N ASN A 58 -11.07 -35.88 8.12
CA ASN A 58 -9.62 -35.71 8.01
C ASN A 58 -8.92 -36.96 7.46
N ASN A 59 -8.52 -36.93 6.19
CA ASN A 59 -7.50 -37.82 5.65
C ASN A 59 -6.17 -37.07 5.54
N GLY A 60 -5.42 -37.02 6.66
CA GLY A 60 -3.94 -37.00 6.72
C GLY A 60 -3.16 -35.96 5.91
N THR A 61 -3.79 -34.95 5.33
CA THR A 61 -3.15 -33.93 4.52
C THR A 61 -3.20 -32.64 5.33
N THR A 62 -2.07 -32.21 5.87
CA THR A 62 -1.96 -30.93 6.58
C THR A 62 -2.31 -29.81 5.60
N ILE A 63 -3.57 -29.37 5.64
CA ILE A 63 -4.01 -28.12 5.03
C ILE A 63 -3.11 -27.03 5.64
N PRO A 64 -2.36 -26.24 4.84
CA PRO A 64 -1.59 -25.14 5.39
C PRO A 64 -2.54 -24.26 6.20
N PRO A 65 -2.13 -23.75 7.37
CA PRO A 65 -3.02 -22.97 8.21
C PRO A 65 -3.64 -21.88 7.35
N GLU A 66 -4.97 -21.87 7.29
CA GLU A 66 -5.73 -20.82 6.62
C GLU A 66 -5.21 -19.50 7.19
N VAL A 67 -4.53 -18.72 6.35
CA VAL A 67 -3.99 -17.44 6.78
C VAL A 67 -5.20 -16.57 7.07
N ASP A 68 -5.50 -16.37 8.35
CA ASP A 68 -6.56 -15.47 8.76
C ASP A 68 -6.21 -14.05 8.29
N LEU A 69 -6.74 -13.67 7.14
CA LEU A 69 -6.50 -12.39 6.49
C LEU A 69 -7.05 -11.23 7.33
N PHE A 70 -7.96 -11.51 8.26
CA PHE A 70 -8.66 -10.52 9.08
C PHE A 70 -8.20 -10.50 10.54
N SER A 71 -7.29 -11.38 10.96
CA SER A 71 -6.78 -11.36 12.33
C SER A 71 -6.10 -10.02 12.62
N GLU A 72 -6.40 -9.41 13.77
CA GLU A 72 -5.72 -8.19 14.16
C GLU A 72 -4.26 -8.46 14.54
N GLN A 73 -3.98 -9.63 15.10
CA GLN A 73 -2.64 -9.96 15.56
C GLN A 73 -1.74 -10.47 14.42
N VAL A 74 -0.64 -9.75 14.20
CA VAL A 74 0.43 -10.15 13.26
C VAL A 74 1.34 -11.15 13.94
N ARG A 75 1.61 -12.27 13.27
CA ARG A 75 2.51 -13.30 13.80
C ARG A 75 4.00 -12.92 13.61
N PRO A 76 4.91 -13.41 14.48
CA PRO A 76 6.34 -13.11 14.38
C PRO A 76 7.01 -13.53 13.06
N ASP A 77 6.48 -14.56 12.40
CA ASP A 77 6.96 -15.13 11.15
C ASP A 77 6.42 -14.42 9.89
N GLU A 78 5.49 -13.46 10.05
CA GLU A 78 4.90 -12.76 8.91
C GLU A 78 5.92 -11.89 8.17
N TYR A 79 5.78 -11.85 6.85
CA TYR A 79 6.63 -11.10 5.95
C TYR A 79 6.37 -9.60 6.05
N THR A 80 7.44 -8.82 6.16
CA THR A 80 7.38 -7.36 6.12
C THR A 80 8.60 -6.79 5.40
N VAL A 81 8.51 -5.53 4.98
CA VAL A 81 9.62 -4.81 4.36
C VAL A 81 9.92 -3.57 5.17
N LEU A 82 11.20 -3.36 5.45
CA LEU A 82 11.71 -2.14 6.08
C LEU A 82 12.47 -1.31 5.07
N GLY A 83 12.38 0.00 5.21
CA GLY A 83 13.11 0.97 4.42
C GLY A 83 14.02 1.80 5.31
N LEU A 84 15.23 2.06 4.82
CA LEU A 84 16.17 2.98 5.44
C LEU A 84 16.00 4.35 4.79
N ALA A 85 15.28 5.25 5.46
CA ALA A 85 14.95 6.58 4.97
C ALA A 85 15.99 7.61 5.43
N CYS A 86 16.35 8.53 4.53
CA CYS A 86 17.00 9.79 4.86
C CYS A 86 15.91 10.84 5.10
N CYS A 87 15.86 11.40 6.30
CA CYS A 87 14.92 12.43 6.68
C CYS A 87 15.67 13.60 7.34
N PHE A 88 14.98 14.71 7.56
CA PHE A 88 15.53 15.87 8.23
C PHE A 88 14.68 16.24 9.44
N GLN A 89 15.29 16.76 10.48
CA GLN A 89 14.59 17.30 11.65
C GLN A 89 15.13 18.69 11.97
N ARG A 90 14.25 19.62 12.34
CA ARG A 90 14.68 20.93 12.85
C ARG A 90 15.14 20.79 14.30
N ASP A 91 16.35 21.25 14.58
CA ASP A 91 16.88 21.37 15.94
C ASP A 91 16.26 22.60 16.65
N SER A 92 16.51 22.72 17.96
CA SER A 92 16.18 23.88 18.80
C SER A 92 16.57 25.23 18.20
N ASN A 93 17.65 25.26 17.42
CA ASN A 93 18.14 26.47 16.73
C ASN A 93 17.52 26.70 15.34
N GLY A 94 16.51 25.92 14.94
CA GLY A 94 15.84 26.01 13.64
C GLY A 94 16.63 25.45 12.46
N LYS A 95 17.82 24.88 12.68
CA LYS A 95 18.65 24.26 11.63
C LYS A 95 18.17 22.85 11.32
N LEU A 96 18.15 22.48 10.04
CA LEU A 96 17.86 21.12 9.60
C LEU A 96 19.07 20.21 9.83
N GLN A 97 18.86 19.13 10.58
CA GLN A 97 19.83 18.05 10.77
C GLN A 97 19.36 16.81 10.01
N GLU A 98 20.27 16.11 9.34
CA GLU A 98 19.98 14.83 8.68
C GLU A 98 19.82 13.72 9.72
N LEU A 99 18.79 12.89 9.54
CA LEU A 99 18.48 11.74 10.37
C LEU A 99 18.22 10.53 9.49
N ILE A 100 18.80 9.39 9.85
CA ILE A 100 18.56 8.11 9.18
C ILE A 100 17.58 7.30 10.00
N VAL A 101 16.44 6.97 9.40
CA VAL A 101 15.31 6.36 10.09
C VAL A 101 14.93 5.04 9.42
N ILE A 102 14.69 4.01 10.23
CA ILE A 102 14.11 2.75 9.80
C ILE A 102 12.60 2.88 9.83
N GLU A 103 11.95 2.72 8.68
CA GLU A 103 10.50 2.77 8.54
C GLU A 103 9.94 1.44 8.01
N PRO A 104 8.77 0.99 8.49
CA PRO A 104 8.01 -0.05 7.83
C PRO A 104 7.46 0.45 6.49
N VAL A 105 7.64 -0.32 5.43
CA VAL A 105 7.24 0.05 4.07
C VAL A 105 6.00 -0.75 3.68
N PRO A 106 4.81 -0.13 3.53
CA PRO A 106 3.62 -0.82 3.09
C PRO A 106 3.72 -1.21 1.60
N THR A 107 2.85 -2.13 1.16
CA THR A 107 2.86 -2.64 -0.21
C THR A 107 2.72 -1.55 -1.28
N SER A 108 1.87 -0.56 -1.05
CA SER A 108 1.69 0.57 -1.97
C SER A 108 2.97 1.36 -2.18
N THR A 109 3.67 1.70 -1.09
CA THR A 109 4.96 2.42 -1.16
C THR A 109 6.02 1.57 -1.86
N LEU A 110 6.08 0.26 -1.58
CA LEU A 110 7.01 -0.63 -2.25
C LEU A 110 6.81 -0.63 -3.77
N GLU A 111 5.55 -0.72 -4.23
CA GLU A 111 5.22 -0.69 -5.66
C GLU A 111 5.66 0.61 -6.32
N THR A 112 5.41 1.75 -5.67
CA THR A 112 5.84 3.07 -6.15
C THR A 112 7.37 3.17 -6.28
N ILE A 113 8.12 2.64 -5.31
CA ILE A 113 9.58 2.62 -5.36
C ILE A 113 10.07 1.75 -6.53
N LEU A 114 9.46 0.57 -6.72
CA LEU A 114 9.84 -0.34 -7.81
C LEU A 114 9.51 0.20 -9.20
N GLN A 115 8.54 1.12 -9.30
CA GLN A 115 8.25 1.86 -10.53
C GLN A 115 9.28 2.97 -10.81
N GLY A 116 10.25 3.19 -9.93
CA GLY A 116 11.33 4.17 -10.13
C GLY A 116 10.94 5.60 -9.72
N VAL A 117 9.85 5.79 -8.97
CA VAL A 117 9.49 7.11 -8.44
C VAL A 117 10.56 7.57 -7.45
N PRO A 118 11.01 8.85 -7.50
CA PRO A 118 11.99 9.38 -6.57
C PRO A 118 11.56 9.18 -5.12
N THR A 119 12.49 8.75 -4.26
CA THR A 119 12.16 8.39 -2.88
C THR A 119 13.26 8.79 -1.90
N SER A 120 12.88 8.96 -0.63
CA SER A 120 13.80 9.23 0.48
C SER A 120 14.47 7.95 1.00
N TYR A 121 14.11 6.76 0.51
CA TYR A 121 14.71 5.50 0.94
C TYR A 121 16.03 5.24 0.23
N LYS A 122 17.11 5.05 1.01
CA LYS A 122 18.41 4.61 0.50
C LYS A 122 18.40 3.12 0.15
N ARG A 123 17.73 2.32 0.99
CA ARG A 123 17.76 0.85 0.95
C ARG A 123 16.45 0.28 1.46
N LEU A 124 16.10 -0.92 1.00
CA LEU A 124 15.00 -1.73 1.51
C LEU A 124 15.52 -3.10 1.96
N VAL A 125 14.85 -3.72 2.92
CA VAL A 125 15.12 -5.12 3.32
C VAL A 125 13.81 -5.83 3.61
N ALA A 126 13.65 -7.03 3.07
CA ALA A 126 12.56 -7.91 3.48
C ALA A 126 12.97 -8.74 4.69
N THR A 127 12.08 -8.86 5.68
CA THR A 127 12.36 -9.58 6.93
C THR A 127 11.08 -10.13 7.53
N ALA A 128 11.23 -10.91 8.60
CA ALA A 128 10.10 -11.36 9.41
C ALA A 128 9.73 -10.30 10.45
N TYR A 129 8.44 -10.14 10.75
CA TYR A 129 7.91 -9.17 11.71
C TYR A 129 8.64 -9.21 13.05
N GLY A 130 8.86 -10.41 13.63
CA GLY A 130 9.55 -10.55 14.90
C GLY A 130 11.01 -10.08 14.87
N ARG A 131 11.70 -10.21 13.72
CA ARG A 131 13.06 -9.69 13.55
C ARG A 131 13.08 -8.18 13.37
N ALA A 132 12.05 -7.61 12.73
CA ALA A 132 11.94 -6.18 12.51
C ALA A 132 11.84 -5.35 13.81
N LEU A 133 11.38 -5.96 14.91
CA LEU A 133 11.26 -5.29 16.21
C LEU A 133 12.61 -4.89 16.83
N ASN A 134 13.72 -5.46 16.39
CA ASN A 134 15.05 -5.17 16.94
C ASN A 134 16.07 -4.89 15.84
N ILE A 135 16.71 -3.72 15.89
CA ILE A 135 17.74 -3.29 14.93
C ILE A 135 18.90 -4.29 14.86
N ALA A 136 19.30 -4.89 15.99
CA ALA A 136 20.40 -5.86 16.04
C ALA A 136 20.10 -7.15 15.26
N SER A 137 18.83 -7.45 14.99
CA SER A 137 18.40 -8.62 14.22
C SER A 137 18.36 -8.35 12.71
N LEU A 138 18.63 -7.11 12.27
CA LEU A 138 18.64 -6.73 10.87
C LEU A 138 20.00 -7.01 10.22
N PRO A 139 20.05 -7.29 8.91
CA PRO A 139 21.32 -7.51 8.21
C PRO A 139 22.27 -6.31 8.35
N PRO A 140 23.56 -6.51 8.67
CA PRO A 140 24.54 -5.41 8.73
C PRO A 140 24.63 -4.63 7.41
N SER A 141 24.44 -5.29 6.27
CA SER A 141 24.39 -4.68 4.95
C SER A 141 23.22 -3.71 4.73
N PHE A 142 22.16 -3.82 5.53
CA PHE A 142 21.02 -2.90 5.52
C PHE A 142 21.31 -1.61 6.31
N VAL A 143 22.12 -1.66 7.36
CA VAL A 143 22.45 -0.48 8.19
C VAL A 143 23.78 0.17 7.79
N ARG A 144 24.82 -0.60 7.42
CA ARG A 144 26.17 -0.12 7.04
C ARG A 144 26.75 0.92 8.01
N ASP A 145 26.72 0.62 9.30
CA ASP A 145 27.28 1.46 10.36
C ASP A 145 26.70 2.89 10.45
N GLU A 146 25.58 3.17 9.77
CA GLU A 146 24.85 4.42 9.92
C GLU A 146 24.21 4.48 11.31
N ARG A 147 24.22 5.67 11.93
CA ARG A 147 23.48 5.91 13.18
C ARG A 147 21.99 5.95 12.84
N VAL A 148 21.30 4.85 13.15
CA VAL A 148 19.88 4.65 12.81
C VAL A 148 18.99 4.65 14.04
N SER A 149 17.77 5.13 13.86
CA SER A 149 16.69 4.98 14.83
C SER A 149 15.43 4.47 14.15
N PHE A 150 14.52 3.88 14.91
CA PHE A 150 13.17 3.61 14.41
C PHE A 150 12.38 4.92 14.24
N CYS A 151 11.39 4.89 13.36
CA CYS A 151 10.47 6.01 13.19
C CYS A 151 9.51 6.17 14.37
N GLU A 152 8.81 7.29 14.41
CA GLU A 152 7.70 7.49 15.36
C GLU A 152 6.59 6.45 15.12
N ASN A 153 5.98 5.98 16.21
CA ASN A 153 4.92 4.97 16.23
C ASN A 153 5.30 3.69 15.45
N TYR A 154 6.58 3.30 15.52
CA TYR A 154 7.14 2.20 14.74
C TYR A 154 6.36 0.89 14.87
N SER A 155 6.02 0.48 16.10
CA SER A 155 5.34 -0.79 16.36
C SER A 155 3.99 -0.89 15.66
N GLU A 156 3.17 0.16 15.77
CA GLU A 156 1.85 0.25 15.14
C GLU A 156 1.96 0.30 13.62
N ARG A 157 2.89 1.12 13.11
CA ARG A 157 3.18 1.22 11.67
C ARG A 157 3.69 -0.09 11.10
N LEU A 158 4.51 -0.83 11.86
CA LEU A 158 5.06 -2.11 11.46
C LEU A 158 3.96 -3.16 11.37
N GLN A 159 3.06 -3.19 12.35
CA GLN A 159 1.90 -4.08 12.33
C GLN A 159 1.01 -3.77 11.12
N ALA A 160 0.68 -2.49 10.89
CA ALA A 160 -0.13 -2.06 9.75
C ALA A 160 0.53 -2.42 8.41
N ALA A 161 1.81 -2.12 8.22
CA ALA A 161 2.54 -2.45 7.00
C ALA A 161 2.58 -3.97 6.75
N THR A 162 2.79 -4.77 7.80
CA THR A 162 2.83 -6.23 7.70
C THR A 162 1.48 -6.80 7.25
N ARG A 163 0.36 -6.28 7.77
CA ARG A 163 -0.99 -6.67 7.31
C ARG A 163 -1.19 -6.40 5.81
N THR A 164 -0.58 -5.35 5.25
CA THR A 164 -0.69 -5.08 3.80
C THR A 164 -0.06 -6.18 2.95
N TYR A 165 1.03 -6.82 3.40
CA TYR A 165 1.65 -7.96 2.71
C TYR A 165 0.91 -9.28 2.94
N ARG A 166 0.24 -9.42 4.08
CA ARG A 166 -0.65 -10.55 4.34
C ARG A 166 -1.82 -10.56 3.36
N ALA A 167 -2.42 -9.39 3.12
CA ALA A 167 -3.53 -9.22 2.17
C ALA A 167 -3.11 -9.37 0.70
N ARG A 168 -1.86 -9.03 0.36
CA ARG A 168 -1.35 -9.00 -1.03
C ARG A 168 -0.08 -9.82 -1.19
N LEU A 169 -0.24 -11.12 -1.41
CA LEU A 169 0.89 -12.06 -1.55
C LEU A 169 1.78 -11.75 -2.77
N ASP A 170 1.20 -11.22 -3.84
CA ASP A 170 1.88 -10.79 -5.06
C ASP A 170 2.87 -9.64 -4.83
N ALA A 171 2.69 -8.87 -3.75
CA ALA A 171 3.55 -7.75 -3.38
C ALA A 171 4.83 -8.17 -2.63
N LYS A 172 5.00 -9.46 -2.30
CA LYS A 172 6.22 -10.00 -1.67
C LYS A 172 7.33 -10.16 -2.72
N LYS A 173 7.95 -9.05 -3.12
CA LYS A 173 8.90 -9.00 -4.24
C LYS A 173 10.33 -9.43 -3.90
N PHE A 174 10.71 -9.42 -2.62
CA PHE A 174 12.08 -9.71 -2.18
C PHE A 174 12.12 -10.98 -1.34
N GLN A 175 13.25 -11.67 -1.34
CA GLN A 175 13.50 -12.79 -0.46
C GLN A 175 13.80 -12.31 0.97
N LEU A 176 13.49 -13.12 1.98
CA LEU A 176 13.78 -12.77 3.37
C LEU A 176 15.29 -12.58 3.58
N GLY A 177 15.69 -11.44 4.12
CA GLY A 177 17.09 -11.03 4.31
C GLY A 177 17.71 -10.35 3.09
N GLU A 178 17.02 -10.30 1.95
CA GLU A 178 17.50 -9.61 0.75
C GLU A 178 17.49 -8.09 0.98
N VAL A 179 18.63 -7.45 0.73
CA VAL A 179 18.80 -6.01 0.81
C VAL A 179 18.78 -5.42 -0.59
N TYR A 180 17.75 -4.62 -0.89
CA TYR A 180 17.59 -3.93 -2.14
C TYR A 180 18.17 -2.52 -2.06
N THR A 181 19.13 -2.21 -2.94
CA THR A 181 19.87 -0.93 -2.94
C THR A 181 19.61 -0.07 -4.18
N LYS A 182 18.83 -0.54 -5.15
CA LYS A 182 18.60 0.14 -6.43
C LYS A 182 17.38 1.07 -6.37
N THR A 183 17.24 1.85 -5.30
CA THR A 183 16.16 2.84 -5.18
C THR A 183 16.51 4.10 -5.95
N ASN A 184 15.50 4.80 -6.50
CA ASN A 184 15.70 6.15 -7.07
C ASN A 184 15.80 7.18 -5.93
N PHE A 185 16.91 7.13 -5.19
CA PHE A 185 17.12 7.94 -4.00
C PHE A 185 17.31 9.42 -4.37
N SER A 186 16.53 10.31 -3.75
CA SER A 186 16.64 11.76 -3.94
C SER A 186 16.43 12.50 -2.64
N THR A 187 17.25 13.52 -2.40
CA THR A 187 17.16 14.45 -1.27
C THR A 187 16.56 15.80 -1.66
N SER A 188 16.21 15.98 -2.94
CA SER A 188 15.68 17.25 -3.46
C SER A 188 14.36 17.65 -2.77
N PRO A 189 13.31 16.78 -2.74
CA PRO A 189 12.23 16.97 -1.80
C PRO A 189 12.72 16.61 -0.39
N LYS A 190 13.02 17.63 0.42
CA LYS A 190 13.42 17.42 1.81
C LYS A 190 12.23 16.92 2.61
N ARG A 191 12.32 15.68 3.08
CA ARG A 191 11.33 15.12 4.01
C ARG A 191 11.67 15.52 5.43
N VAL A 192 11.04 16.59 5.90
CA VAL A 192 11.21 17.09 7.27
C VAL A 192 10.23 16.38 8.20
N LEU A 193 10.73 15.75 9.26
CA LEU A 193 9.91 15.08 10.27
C LEU A 193 9.35 16.10 11.25
N ASN A 194 8.12 15.85 11.70
CA ASN A 194 7.42 16.63 12.73
C ASN A 194 7.25 18.11 12.41
N GLU A 195 7.33 18.47 11.13
CA GLU A 195 6.98 19.81 10.66
C GLU A 195 5.45 19.95 10.67
N LYS A 196 4.96 20.81 11.56
CA LYS A 196 3.55 21.22 11.54
C LYS A 196 3.43 22.35 10.53
N PHE A 197 2.60 22.14 9.51
CA PHE A 197 2.22 23.23 8.63
C PHE A 197 1.21 24.10 9.37
N GLU A 198 1.57 25.36 9.60
CA GLU A 198 0.67 26.38 10.13
C GLU A 198 0.20 27.23 8.95
N PRO A 199 -1.09 27.17 8.56
CA PRO A 199 -1.60 27.94 7.44
C PRO A 199 -1.44 29.44 7.70
N SER A 200 -0.90 30.15 6.72
CA SER A 200 -0.81 31.61 6.75
C SER A 200 -2.08 32.27 6.20
N PHE A 201 -2.27 33.56 6.44
CA PHE A 201 -3.40 34.30 5.85
C PHE A 201 -3.27 34.37 4.31
N GLU A 202 -2.05 34.31 3.82
CA GLU A 202 -1.70 34.27 2.39
C GLU A 202 -2.09 32.94 1.74
N ASP A 203 -2.13 31.84 2.50
CA ASP A 203 -2.62 30.53 2.04
C ASP A 203 -4.15 30.45 1.96
N ASN A 204 -4.85 31.50 2.42
CA ASN A 204 -6.31 31.56 2.39
C ASN A 204 -6.82 31.78 0.96
N VAL A 205 -7.16 30.70 0.26
CA VAL A 205 -7.90 30.77 -1.00
C VAL A 205 -9.27 31.38 -0.72
N LYS A 206 -9.49 32.63 -1.16
CA LYS A 206 -10.79 33.31 -1.07
C LYS A 206 -11.83 32.45 -1.81
N GLN A 207 -12.78 31.89 -1.06
CA GLN A 207 -13.93 31.21 -1.63
C GLN A 207 -14.82 32.27 -2.29
N ASP A 208 -14.98 32.17 -3.61
CA ASP A 208 -15.92 32.87 -4.49
C ASP A 208 -16.40 34.27 -4.08
N ILE A 209 -15.96 35.27 -4.86
CA ILE A 209 -16.45 36.66 -4.85
C ILE A 209 -17.99 36.73 -5.06
N SER A 210 -18.63 35.66 -5.53
CA SER A 210 -20.08 35.58 -5.72
C SER A 210 -20.88 35.27 -4.45
N ILE A 211 -20.23 34.91 -3.34
CA ILE A 211 -20.90 34.68 -2.04
C ILE A 211 -20.40 35.62 -0.94
N ASP A 212 -20.06 36.86 -1.30
CA ASP A 212 -20.21 37.98 -0.37
C ASP A 212 -21.71 38.22 -0.14
N VAL A 213 -22.33 37.39 0.72
CA VAL A 213 -23.71 37.58 1.22
C VAL A 213 -23.81 38.84 2.08
N TYR A 214 -22.69 39.36 2.55
CA TYR A 214 -22.60 40.67 3.17
C TYR A 214 -21.86 41.62 2.26
N GLY A 215 -22.66 42.24 1.37
CA GLY A 215 -22.54 43.63 0.98
C GLY A 215 -21.16 44.10 0.57
N ARG A 216 -21.02 44.36 -0.73
CA ARG A 216 -20.16 45.45 -1.22
C ARG A 216 -20.16 46.56 -0.17
N LYS A 217 -18.98 47.02 0.23
CA LYS A 217 -18.84 48.36 0.76
C LYS A 217 -19.59 49.26 -0.23
N LYS A 218 -20.80 49.70 0.09
CA LYS A 218 -21.38 50.86 -0.58
C LYS A 218 -20.32 51.93 -0.40
N ASP A 219 -19.96 52.60 -1.48
CA ASP A 219 -18.95 53.66 -1.42
C ASP A 219 -19.32 54.60 -0.27
N GLU A 220 -18.35 55.01 0.56
CA GLU A 220 -18.63 55.79 1.78
C GLU A 220 -19.45 57.07 1.49
N ALA A 221 -19.35 57.58 0.26
CA ALA A 221 -20.13 58.69 -0.24
C ALA A 221 -21.63 58.38 -0.39
N GLU A 222 -21.99 57.15 -0.75
CA GLU A 222 -23.36 56.70 -0.91
C GLU A 222 -24.04 56.47 0.44
N MET A 223 -23.30 55.92 1.43
CA MET A 223 -23.82 55.81 2.81
C MET A 223 -23.99 57.18 3.48
N LYS A 224 -23.10 58.14 3.24
CA LYS A 224 -23.24 59.50 3.80
C LYS A 224 -24.50 60.20 3.29
N LYS A 225 -24.81 60.08 1.99
CA LYS A 225 -26.04 60.63 1.42
C LYS A 225 -27.30 60.01 2.03
N GLU A 226 -27.29 58.69 2.20
CA GLU A 226 -28.42 57.94 2.78
C GLU A 226 -28.66 58.33 4.24
N ILE A 227 -27.60 58.61 5.01
CA ILE A 227 -27.68 59.11 6.39
C ILE A 227 -28.20 60.55 6.43
N ASP A 228 -27.70 61.43 5.56
CA ASP A 228 -28.11 62.84 5.51
C ASP A 228 -29.59 62.99 5.08
N GLU A 229 -30.09 62.13 4.18
CA GLU A 229 -31.49 62.11 3.78
C GLU A 229 -32.41 61.65 4.92
N LEU A 230 -32.00 60.65 5.71
CA LEU A 230 -32.77 60.18 6.86
C LEU A 230 -32.79 61.18 8.03
N TYR A 231 -31.76 62.00 8.17
CA TYR A 231 -31.67 62.99 9.24
C TYR A 231 -32.49 64.26 8.96
N ASN A 232 -32.82 64.51 7.69
CA ASN A 232 -33.58 65.68 7.24
C ASN A 232 -35.04 65.36 6.84
N ALA A 233 -35.49 64.12 7.03
CA ALA A 233 -36.88 63.68 6.84
C ALA A 233 -37.68 63.77 8.15
#